data_AF-A0A3R8QG73-F1
#
_entry.id   AF-A0A3R8QG73-F1
#
_cell.length_a   1.000
_cell.length_b   1.000
_cell.length_c   1.000
_cell.angle_alpha   90.00
_cell.angle_beta   90.00
_cell.angle_gamma   90.00
#
_symmetry.space_group_name_H-M   'P 1'
#
loop_
_entity.id
_entity.type
_entity.pdbx_description
1 polymer ?
#
loop_
_entity_poly.entity_id
_entity_poly.type
_entity_poly.pdbx_seq_one_letter_code
_entity_poly.pdbx_strand_id
1 'polypeptide(L)'
;MKNIVIILCVLVGFTTNAQLNPQSKKITEKFFPNPDQVLETTPALQKKRGYTNYEELLSFLDNLADNHSDKISMSFIGKSQKGRDIPMVILTTPNDKEKIKVWMQGGLHGNEPASTESLLYLLDRLLNGESYADILENVELAVIPMANIDGYLKNNRYAANGLDLNRDQTKLMAPETVILKKAFAKFNPEVAVDFHEYRPYRRDYARMGDFGVTNMYDAMFLYSGNLNIPQNLRTLTNELFVENTRQVLDEHDYTHHPYISSRKHYGEIHINQGSISARSSATNNALTNTISTLVEIRGVALGRTSFKRRIHSSFLIAMSYLRTAAENVQLVKNEIKKATKQNNKVVVDYERGVYKDSVKFIDVSAAEYVEFEMTIRDAWKAKPKLTRSRPKAYIIDANRTDLIEKLETLGIEVQVLEEEKSFKIEKYVVDSYWRKPIRYEKMKLQTVGVNLVKEEKTFPKGTTIIMMDQRRANLASVILEPEAPNSFVSFGVLETKKGETLPIYRLIN
;
A
#
# COMPACT_ATOMS: atom_id res chain seq x y z
N MET A 1 78.35 9.20 -14.20
CA MET A 1 77.67 8.04 -14.83
C MET A 1 77.29 7.09 -13.70
N LYS A 2 76.06 6.71 -13.38
CA LYS A 2 74.72 6.85 -13.95
C LYS A 2 73.77 7.02 -12.74
N ASN A 3 72.83 7.95 -12.80
CA ASN A 3 71.72 8.02 -11.85
C ASN A 3 70.77 6.86 -12.13
N ILE A 4 70.60 5.94 -11.18
CA ILE A 4 69.58 4.89 -11.24
C ILE A 4 68.33 5.47 -10.57
N VAL A 5 67.35 5.82 -11.39
CA VAL A 5 65.99 6.14 -10.93
C VAL A 5 65.26 4.81 -10.79
N ILE A 6 64.94 4.42 -9.56
CA ILE A 6 64.05 3.29 -9.28
C ILE A 6 62.62 3.81 -9.41
N ILE A 7 61.94 3.43 -10.49
CA ILE A 7 60.50 3.64 -10.64
C ILE A 7 59.79 2.53 -9.85
N LEU A 8 59.29 2.88 -8.66
CA LEU A 8 58.42 2.03 -7.88
C LEU A 8 57.01 2.07 -8.51
N CYS A 9 56.69 1.10 -9.36
CA CYS A 9 55.32 0.90 -9.85
C CYS A 9 54.43 0.40 -8.70
N VAL A 10 53.75 1.32 -8.03
CA VAL A 10 52.64 0.99 -7.13
C VAL A 10 51.46 0.54 -8.00
N LEU A 11 51.34 -0.77 -8.19
CA LEU A 11 50.11 -1.40 -8.66
C LEU A 11 49.06 -1.22 -7.55
N VAL A 12 48.34 -0.10 -7.58
CA VAL A 12 47.08 0.04 -6.87
C VAL A 12 46.11 -0.91 -7.56
N GLY A 13 46.04 -2.14 -7.06
CA GLY A 13 44.97 -3.05 -7.41
C GLY A 13 43.66 -2.38 -7.03
N PHE A 14 42.96 -1.81 -8.03
CA PHE A 14 41.55 -1.53 -7.90
C PHE A 14 40.88 -2.89 -7.68
N THR A 15 40.70 -3.28 -6.42
CA THR A 15 39.65 -4.22 -6.07
C THR A 15 38.35 -3.49 -6.40
N THR A 16 37.92 -3.63 -7.64
CA THR A 16 36.52 -3.47 -7.97
C THR A 16 35.82 -4.51 -7.13
N ASN A 17 35.36 -4.13 -5.93
CA ASN A 17 34.31 -4.85 -5.26
C ASN A 17 33.11 -4.74 -6.21
N ALA A 18 33.04 -5.67 -7.17
CA ALA A 18 31.88 -5.86 -8.00
C ALA A 18 30.75 -6.05 -7.01
N GLN A 19 29.90 -5.04 -6.90
CA GLN A 19 28.71 -5.13 -6.08
C GLN A 19 27.97 -6.36 -6.59
N LEU A 20 27.90 -7.42 -5.76
CA LEU A 20 27.29 -8.68 -6.13
C LEU A 20 25.94 -8.36 -6.76
N ASN A 21 25.80 -8.63 -8.06
CA ASN A 21 24.56 -8.42 -8.75
C ASN A 21 23.56 -9.39 -8.11
N PRO A 22 22.51 -8.90 -7.42
CA PRO A 22 21.59 -9.75 -6.67
C PRO A 22 20.81 -10.71 -7.57
N GLN A 23 20.85 -10.51 -8.88
CA GLN A 23 20.35 -11.45 -9.87
C GLN A 23 21.36 -11.58 -11.01
N SER A 24 22.26 -12.57 -10.90
CA SER A 24 23.21 -12.91 -11.95
C SER A 24 22.51 -13.33 -13.24
N LYS A 25 23.24 -13.38 -14.36
CA LYS A 25 22.72 -13.92 -15.63
C LYS A 25 22.22 -15.36 -15.46
N LYS A 26 22.96 -16.21 -14.75
CA LYS A 26 22.57 -17.59 -14.40
C LYS A 26 21.23 -17.64 -13.66
N ILE A 27 21.04 -16.81 -12.63
CA ILE A 27 19.76 -16.75 -11.88
C ILE A 27 18.64 -16.23 -12.78
N THR A 28 18.93 -15.20 -13.58
CA THR A 28 17.93 -14.61 -14.50
C THR A 28 17.43 -15.64 -15.51
N GLU A 29 18.33 -16.33 -16.20
CA GLU A 29 17.98 -17.32 -17.22
C GLU A 29 17.26 -18.53 -16.61
N LYS A 30 17.68 -18.97 -15.42
CA LYS A 30 17.11 -20.14 -14.76
C LYS A 30 15.75 -19.89 -14.12
N PHE A 31 15.57 -18.75 -13.45
CA PHE A 31 14.39 -18.52 -12.59
C PHE A 31 13.48 -17.39 -13.08
N PHE A 32 14.02 -16.40 -13.80
CA PHE A 32 13.28 -15.18 -14.16
C PHE A 32 13.45 -14.77 -15.63
N PRO A 33 13.31 -15.71 -16.60
CA PRO A 33 13.45 -15.37 -18.01
C PRO A 33 12.34 -14.40 -18.44
N ASN A 34 12.66 -13.49 -19.36
CA ASN A 34 11.64 -12.62 -19.92
C ASN A 34 10.67 -13.48 -20.77
N PRO A 35 9.35 -13.24 -20.66
CA PRO A 35 8.39 -13.86 -21.55
C PRO A 35 8.42 -13.19 -22.93
N ASP A 36 8.21 -13.98 -23.99
CA ASP A 36 8.18 -13.48 -25.37
C ASP A 36 6.88 -12.71 -25.70
N GLN A 37 5.79 -13.00 -24.97
CA GLN A 37 4.46 -12.44 -25.24
C GLN A 37 4.24 -10.98 -24.82
N VAL A 38 5.22 -10.35 -24.17
CA VAL A 38 5.11 -8.93 -23.76
C VAL A 38 5.48 -8.03 -24.93
N LEU A 39 4.47 -7.35 -25.45
CA LEU A 39 4.63 -6.37 -26.53
C LEU A 39 5.38 -5.13 -26.05
N GLU A 40 6.14 -4.50 -26.96
CA GLU A 40 6.90 -3.28 -26.67
C GLU A 40 6.06 -2.02 -26.93
N THR A 41 4.91 -1.93 -26.27
CA THR A 41 3.95 -0.83 -26.49
C THR A 41 4.16 0.36 -25.56
N THR A 42 4.74 0.16 -24.39
CA THR A 42 4.91 1.23 -23.40
C THR A 42 6.23 1.99 -23.60
N PRO A 43 6.33 3.27 -23.17
CA PRO A 43 7.51 4.09 -23.47
C PRO A 43 8.83 3.51 -22.96
N ALA A 44 8.87 2.93 -21.75
CA ALA A 44 10.07 2.30 -21.23
C ALA A 44 10.45 1.00 -21.95
N LEU A 45 9.51 0.28 -22.56
CA LEU A 45 9.80 -0.93 -23.35
C LEU A 45 10.37 -0.59 -24.72
N GLN A 46 9.96 0.52 -25.33
CA GLN A 46 10.48 1.02 -26.60
C GLN A 46 11.91 1.57 -26.52
N LYS A 47 12.46 1.69 -25.30
CA LYS A 47 13.80 2.23 -25.05
C LYS A 47 14.81 1.16 -24.66
N LYS A 48 16.04 1.33 -25.14
CA LYS A 48 17.20 0.50 -24.70
C LYS A 48 17.61 0.77 -23.26
N ARG A 49 17.46 2.02 -22.77
CA ARG A 49 17.89 2.47 -21.44
C ARG A 49 16.88 3.42 -20.83
N GLY A 50 16.89 3.52 -19.50
CA GLY A 50 15.98 4.38 -18.75
C GLY A 50 14.57 3.81 -18.65
N TYR A 51 13.66 4.63 -18.11
CA TYR A 51 12.24 4.33 -17.92
C TYR A 51 11.40 5.53 -18.39
N THR A 52 10.09 5.37 -18.40
CA THR A 52 9.12 6.39 -18.82
C THR A 52 9.33 7.70 -18.05
N ASN A 53 9.55 8.80 -18.76
CA ASN A 53 9.64 10.13 -18.17
C ASN A 53 8.25 10.79 -18.13
N TYR A 54 8.17 12.01 -17.59
CA TYR A 54 6.89 12.70 -17.41
C TYR A 54 6.20 13.06 -18.73
N GLU A 55 6.94 13.55 -19.72
CA GLU A 55 6.34 13.93 -21.02
C GLU A 55 5.92 12.69 -21.81
N GLU A 56 6.71 11.62 -21.75
CA GLU A 56 6.34 10.33 -22.34
C GLU A 56 5.10 9.73 -21.67
N LEU A 57 4.97 9.86 -20.35
CA LEU A 57 3.78 9.43 -19.61
C LEU A 57 2.54 10.17 -20.12
N LEU A 58 2.59 11.50 -20.18
CA LEU A 58 1.44 12.31 -20.63
C LEU A 58 1.11 11.99 -22.09
N SER A 59 2.11 12.01 -22.97
CA SER A 59 1.93 11.73 -24.40
C SER A 59 1.32 10.34 -24.65
N PHE A 60 1.71 9.34 -23.86
CA PHE A 60 1.15 7.99 -23.96
C PHE A 60 -0.33 7.97 -23.53
N LEU A 61 -0.67 8.62 -22.41
CA LEU A 61 -2.05 8.66 -21.92
C LEU A 61 -2.96 9.50 -22.83
N ASP A 62 -2.47 10.63 -23.33
CA ASP A 62 -3.18 11.48 -24.30
C ASP A 62 -3.48 10.69 -25.59
N ASN A 63 -2.49 9.94 -26.11
CA ASN A 63 -2.71 9.12 -27.30
C ASN A 63 -3.79 8.03 -27.09
N LEU A 64 -3.81 7.39 -25.92
CA LEU A 64 -4.87 6.43 -25.59
C LEU A 64 -6.23 7.12 -25.49
N ALA A 65 -6.29 8.30 -24.86
CA ALA A 65 -7.52 9.08 -24.71
C ALA A 65 -8.07 9.56 -26.07
N ASP A 66 -7.21 10.02 -26.97
CA ASP A 66 -7.59 10.49 -28.31
C ASP A 66 -8.11 9.35 -29.20
N ASN A 67 -7.50 8.16 -29.11
CA ASN A 67 -7.86 7.01 -29.96
C ASN A 67 -9.08 6.21 -29.43
N HIS A 68 -9.43 6.38 -28.16
CA HIS A 68 -10.49 5.60 -27.48
C HIS A 68 -11.38 6.50 -26.60
N SER A 69 -11.73 7.68 -27.09
CA SER A 69 -12.44 8.73 -26.32
C SER A 69 -13.80 8.30 -25.76
N ASP A 70 -14.39 7.23 -26.29
CA ASP A 70 -15.63 6.62 -25.79
C ASP A 70 -15.43 5.74 -24.54
N LYS A 71 -14.20 5.27 -24.30
CA LYS A 71 -13.87 4.29 -23.25
C LYS A 71 -12.93 4.81 -22.18
N ILE A 72 -12.08 5.79 -22.49
CA ILE A 72 -11.09 6.34 -21.56
C ILE A 72 -11.23 7.85 -21.44
N SER A 73 -11.11 8.35 -20.22
CA SER A 73 -10.98 9.77 -19.92
C SER A 73 -9.78 10.02 -19.02
N MET A 74 -9.04 11.09 -19.25
CA MET A 74 -7.94 11.52 -18.41
C MET A 74 -8.30 12.78 -17.62
N SER A 75 -7.83 12.85 -16.37
CA SER A 75 -7.91 14.03 -15.52
C SER A 75 -6.67 14.14 -14.64
N PHE A 76 -6.47 15.30 -14.02
CA PHE A 76 -5.40 15.50 -13.03
C PHE A 76 -5.99 15.61 -11.62
N ILE A 77 -5.45 14.84 -10.69
CA ILE A 77 -5.95 14.81 -9.30
C ILE A 77 -5.32 15.89 -8.40
N GLY A 78 -4.29 16.56 -8.91
CA GLY A 78 -3.49 17.56 -8.19
C GLY A 78 -2.07 17.62 -8.72
N LYS A 79 -1.20 18.34 -8.01
CA LYS A 79 0.21 18.54 -8.39
C LYS A 79 1.16 17.89 -7.39
N SER A 80 2.30 17.42 -7.88
CA SER A 80 3.46 17.03 -7.06
C SER A 80 4.07 18.24 -6.35
N GLN A 81 4.95 18.00 -5.39
CA GLN A 81 5.69 19.07 -4.69
C GLN A 81 6.55 19.95 -5.62
N LYS A 82 6.90 19.47 -6.82
CA LYS A 82 7.59 20.26 -7.87
C LYS A 82 6.65 20.77 -8.96
N GLY A 83 5.34 20.76 -8.74
CA GLY A 83 4.35 21.40 -9.63
C GLY A 83 3.91 20.57 -10.84
N ARG A 84 4.26 19.28 -10.93
CA ARG A 84 3.82 18.40 -12.01
C ARG A 84 2.44 17.86 -11.74
N ASP A 85 1.56 17.92 -12.72
CA ASP A 85 0.21 17.35 -12.60
C ASP A 85 0.28 15.82 -12.53
N ILE A 86 -0.48 15.23 -11.59
CA ILE A 86 -0.56 13.79 -11.40
C ILE A 86 -1.78 13.26 -12.17
N PRO A 87 -1.56 12.52 -13.28
CA PRO A 87 -2.65 12.03 -14.11
C PRO A 87 -3.36 10.84 -13.45
N MET A 88 -4.67 10.80 -13.63
CA MET A 88 -5.53 9.66 -13.39
C MET A 88 -6.38 9.44 -14.64
N VAL A 89 -6.49 8.19 -15.07
CA VAL A 89 -7.39 7.80 -16.16
C VAL A 89 -8.54 6.97 -15.61
N ILE A 90 -9.73 7.12 -16.20
CA ILE A 90 -10.91 6.29 -15.92
C ILE A 90 -11.27 5.54 -17.21
N LEU A 91 -11.39 4.22 -17.13
CA LEU A 91 -11.73 3.32 -18.22
C LEU A 91 -13.06 2.63 -17.94
N THR A 92 -13.99 2.68 -18.89
CA THR A 92 -15.32 2.09 -18.77
C THR A 92 -16.01 2.05 -20.13
N THR A 93 -16.76 0.99 -20.45
CA THR A 93 -17.61 0.97 -21.66
C THR A 93 -18.97 1.60 -21.36
N PRO A 94 -19.45 2.64 -22.05
CA PRO A 94 -20.76 3.23 -21.79
C PRO A 94 -21.89 2.19 -21.94
N ASN A 95 -22.61 1.91 -20.85
CA ASN A 95 -23.78 1.04 -20.80
C ASN A 95 -24.59 1.29 -19.51
N ASP A 96 -25.78 0.68 -19.43
CA ASP A 96 -26.69 0.83 -18.28
C ASP A 96 -26.48 -0.22 -17.18
N LYS A 97 -25.42 -1.04 -17.26
CA LYS A 97 -25.15 -2.09 -16.26
C LYS A 97 -24.66 -1.46 -14.96
N GLU A 98 -25.03 -2.06 -13.83
CA GLU A 98 -24.38 -1.74 -12.57
C GLU A 98 -22.92 -2.22 -12.60
N LYS A 99 -21.98 -1.28 -12.49
CA LYS A 99 -20.55 -1.59 -12.54
C LYS A 99 -19.91 -1.69 -11.17
N ILE A 100 -18.83 -2.45 -11.10
CA ILE A 100 -17.90 -2.46 -9.98
C ILE A 100 -16.75 -1.48 -10.24
N LYS A 101 -16.43 -0.67 -9.23
CA LYS A 101 -15.36 0.32 -9.27
C LYS A 101 -14.06 -0.29 -8.79
N VAL A 102 -13.06 -0.29 -9.67
CA VAL A 102 -11.73 -0.83 -9.41
C VAL A 102 -10.72 0.31 -9.44
N TRP A 103 -9.88 0.39 -8.42
CA TRP A 103 -8.78 1.34 -8.34
C TRP A 103 -7.44 0.61 -8.50
N MET A 104 -6.60 1.08 -9.40
CA MET A 104 -5.23 0.59 -9.55
C MET A 104 -4.24 1.74 -9.52
N GLN A 105 -3.15 1.57 -8.79
CA GLN A 105 -2.11 2.59 -8.74
C GLN A 105 -0.71 1.98 -8.74
N GLY A 106 0.24 2.74 -9.26
CA GLY A 106 1.65 2.39 -9.34
C GLY A 106 2.53 3.62 -9.12
N GLY A 107 3.83 3.39 -9.02
CA GLY A 107 4.81 4.45 -8.83
C GLY A 107 4.64 5.24 -7.53
N LEU A 108 4.01 4.66 -6.50
CA LEU A 108 3.91 5.29 -5.17
C LEU A 108 5.30 5.43 -4.53
N HIS A 109 6.18 4.47 -4.77
CA HIS A 109 7.63 4.64 -4.60
C HIS A 109 8.28 4.85 -5.97
N GLY A 110 9.05 5.93 -6.12
CA GLY A 110 9.60 6.31 -7.42
C GLY A 110 10.74 5.40 -7.93
N ASN A 111 11.31 4.54 -7.08
CA ASN A 111 12.37 3.61 -7.49
C ASN A 111 11.84 2.23 -7.93
N GLU A 112 10.56 2.15 -8.26
CA GLU A 112 9.81 0.93 -8.60
C GLU A 112 9.17 1.08 -10.00
N PRO A 113 9.98 1.26 -11.06
CA PRO A 113 9.50 1.63 -12.38
C PRO A 113 8.60 0.60 -13.06
N ALA A 114 8.72 -0.69 -12.70
CA ALA A 114 7.85 -1.71 -13.29
C ALA A 114 6.40 -1.50 -12.88
N SER A 115 6.13 -0.99 -11.67
CA SER A 115 4.74 -0.74 -11.22
C SER A 115 4.00 0.24 -12.14
N THR A 116 4.65 1.35 -12.53
CA THR A 116 4.10 2.31 -13.50
C THR A 116 3.93 1.67 -14.86
N GLU A 117 4.95 0.95 -15.32
CA GLU A 117 4.95 0.44 -16.68
C GLU A 117 3.97 -0.70 -16.90
N SER A 118 3.74 -1.52 -15.87
CA SER A 118 2.67 -2.52 -15.85
C SER A 118 1.29 -1.92 -16.03
N LEU A 119 1.04 -0.75 -15.42
CA LEU A 119 -0.25 -0.07 -15.57
C LEU A 119 -0.39 0.58 -16.94
N LEU A 120 0.67 1.16 -17.50
CA LEU A 120 0.64 1.64 -18.89
C LEU A 120 0.40 0.48 -19.87
N TYR A 121 1.04 -0.67 -19.65
CA TYR A 121 0.82 -1.87 -20.44
C TYR A 121 -0.62 -2.37 -20.31
N LEU A 122 -1.16 -2.43 -19.08
CA LEU A 122 -2.56 -2.79 -18.85
C LEU A 122 -3.52 -1.90 -19.64
N LEU A 123 -3.32 -0.59 -19.62
CA LEU A 123 -4.16 0.38 -20.33
C LEU A 123 -4.15 0.11 -21.84
N ASP A 124 -2.96 -0.06 -22.43
CA ASP A 124 -2.81 -0.43 -23.84
C ASP A 124 -3.52 -1.75 -24.16
N ARG A 125 -3.32 -2.79 -23.34
CA ARG A 125 -3.95 -4.10 -23.57
C ARG A 125 -5.48 -4.05 -23.45
N LEU A 126 -6.04 -3.32 -22.50
CA LEU A 126 -7.49 -3.21 -22.32
C LEU A 126 -8.17 -2.45 -23.47
N LEU A 127 -7.48 -1.48 -24.09
CA LEU A 127 -8.05 -0.65 -25.16
C LEU A 127 -7.79 -1.22 -26.56
N ASN A 128 -6.60 -1.77 -26.79
CA ASN A 128 -6.17 -2.25 -28.11
C ASN A 128 -6.25 -3.78 -28.25
N GLY A 129 -6.53 -4.53 -27.18
CA GLY A 129 -6.63 -5.99 -27.19
C GLY A 129 -8.08 -6.49 -27.18
N GLU A 130 -8.52 -7.12 -28.27
CA GLU A 130 -9.90 -7.62 -28.42
C GLU A 130 -10.34 -8.59 -27.32
N SER A 131 -9.42 -9.41 -26.80
CA SER A 131 -9.70 -10.44 -25.79
C SER A 131 -10.01 -9.91 -24.37
N TYR A 132 -9.98 -8.59 -24.18
CA TYR A 132 -10.15 -7.95 -22.88
C TYR A 132 -11.26 -6.89 -22.87
N ALA A 133 -11.91 -6.65 -24.02
CA ALA A 133 -12.89 -5.57 -24.18
C ALA A 133 -14.15 -5.78 -23.32
N ASP A 134 -14.52 -7.02 -23.06
CA ASP A 134 -15.69 -7.43 -22.28
C ASP A 134 -15.61 -7.03 -20.79
N ILE A 135 -14.39 -6.99 -20.24
CA ILE A 135 -14.15 -6.65 -18.83
C ILE A 135 -14.71 -5.26 -18.49
N LEU A 136 -14.52 -4.29 -19.38
CA LEU A 136 -14.95 -2.90 -19.18
C LEU A 136 -16.48 -2.73 -19.26
N GLU A 137 -17.24 -3.76 -19.67
CA GLU A 137 -18.70 -3.73 -19.60
C GLU A 137 -19.20 -3.72 -18.16
N ASN A 138 -18.52 -4.41 -17.25
CA ASN A 138 -18.92 -4.56 -15.85
C ASN A 138 -18.02 -3.76 -14.89
N VAL A 139 -16.92 -3.18 -15.38
CA VAL A 139 -15.92 -2.48 -14.56
C VAL A 139 -15.83 -1.01 -14.94
N GLU A 140 -15.76 -0.14 -13.93
CA GLU A 140 -15.24 1.22 -14.03
C GLU A 140 -13.85 1.22 -13.35
N LEU A 141 -12.78 1.37 -14.14
CA LEU A 141 -11.40 1.26 -13.68
C LEU A 141 -10.76 2.64 -13.59
N ALA A 142 -10.37 3.08 -12.39
CA ALA A 142 -9.50 4.23 -12.18
C ALA A 142 -8.03 3.80 -12.06
N VAL A 143 -7.15 4.40 -12.85
CA VAL A 143 -5.71 4.09 -12.85
C VAL A 143 -4.87 5.34 -12.57
N ILE A 144 -3.97 5.25 -11.59
CA ILE A 144 -2.89 6.23 -11.36
C ILE A 144 -1.56 5.54 -11.66
N PRO A 145 -1.01 5.68 -12.88
CA PRO A 145 0.20 4.95 -13.28
C PRO A 145 1.44 5.43 -12.51
N MET A 146 1.52 6.71 -12.14
CA MET A 146 2.69 7.29 -11.46
C MET A 146 2.28 8.26 -10.35
N ALA A 147 2.09 7.73 -9.14
CA ALA A 147 1.63 8.52 -8.00
C ALA A 147 2.69 9.47 -7.41
N ASN A 148 3.97 9.07 -7.38
CA ASN A 148 5.09 9.87 -6.90
C ASN A 148 6.01 10.31 -8.06
N ILE A 149 5.55 11.25 -8.87
CA ILE A 149 6.27 11.70 -10.08
C ILE A 149 7.68 12.23 -9.73
N ASP A 150 7.81 13.05 -8.68
CA ASP A 150 9.09 13.66 -8.34
C ASP A 150 10.12 12.66 -7.83
N GLY A 151 9.67 11.63 -7.10
CA GLY A 151 10.49 10.49 -6.72
C GLY A 151 10.85 9.64 -7.93
N TYR A 152 9.89 9.38 -8.82
CA TYR A 152 10.06 8.54 -10.00
C TYR A 152 11.15 9.04 -10.92
N LEU A 153 11.10 10.32 -11.29
CA LEU A 153 12.10 10.94 -12.17
C LEU A 153 13.51 10.96 -11.58
N LYS A 154 13.65 10.73 -10.27
CA LYS A 154 14.93 10.61 -9.56
C LYS A 154 15.30 9.17 -9.22
N ASN A 155 14.51 8.18 -9.62
CA ASN A 155 14.64 6.79 -9.18
C ASN A 155 14.76 6.69 -7.64
N ASN A 156 13.93 7.45 -6.93
CA ASN A 156 13.94 7.57 -5.48
C ASN A 156 12.60 7.12 -4.89
N ARG A 157 12.68 6.30 -3.84
CA ARG A 157 11.52 5.81 -3.08
C ARG A 157 10.64 6.95 -2.57
N TYR A 158 11.26 7.98 -2.04
CA TYR A 158 10.60 9.02 -1.26
C TYR A 158 10.04 10.12 -2.15
N ALA A 159 9.01 10.82 -1.66
CA ALA A 159 8.55 12.07 -2.25
C ALA A 159 9.63 13.16 -2.14
N ALA A 160 9.44 14.31 -2.79
CA ALA A 160 10.48 15.36 -2.86
C ALA A 160 10.95 15.84 -1.47
N ASN A 161 10.04 15.87 -0.48
CA ASN A 161 10.36 16.22 0.90
C ASN A 161 10.95 15.06 1.73
N GLY A 162 11.15 13.86 1.18
CA GLY A 162 11.73 12.72 1.88
C GLY A 162 10.74 11.87 2.68
N LEU A 163 9.43 12.11 2.59
CA LEU A 163 8.42 11.23 3.19
C LEU A 163 8.18 9.98 2.33
N ASP A 164 7.96 8.84 2.97
CA ASP A 164 7.47 7.62 2.34
C ASP A 164 5.93 7.68 2.27
N LEU A 165 5.38 7.82 1.07
CA LEU A 165 3.93 7.93 0.85
C LEU A 165 3.18 6.68 1.33
N ASN A 166 3.82 5.51 1.32
CA ASN A 166 3.26 4.27 1.86
C ASN A 166 3.51 4.11 3.38
N ARG A 167 3.85 5.21 4.07
CA ARG A 167 3.85 5.38 5.53
C ARG A 167 3.05 6.60 5.98
N ASP A 168 2.36 7.25 5.05
CA ASP A 168 1.65 8.53 5.26
C ASP A 168 0.12 8.39 5.24
N GLN A 169 -0.39 7.18 5.03
CA GLN A 169 -1.79 6.88 4.69
C GLN A 169 -2.84 7.29 5.73
N THR A 170 -2.45 7.51 7.00
CA THR A 170 -3.35 8.04 8.05
C THR A 170 -2.96 9.43 8.54
N LYS A 171 -1.66 9.76 8.59
CA LYS A 171 -1.16 11.02 9.14
C LYS A 171 -1.23 12.19 8.15
N LEU A 172 -1.22 11.92 6.84
CA LEU A 172 -1.43 12.89 5.76
C LEU A 172 -0.49 14.11 5.85
N MET A 173 0.82 13.86 5.84
CA MET A 173 1.85 14.90 5.89
C MET A 173 2.44 15.22 4.50
N ALA A 174 2.27 14.35 3.51
CA ALA A 174 2.66 14.60 2.13
C ALA A 174 1.45 15.13 1.32
N PRO A 175 1.63 16.21 0.53
CA PRO A 175 0.54 16.72 -0.31
C PRO A 175 0.10 15.69 -1.35
N GLU A 176 1.00 14.87 -1.88
CA GLU A 176 0.66 13.76 -2.77
C GLU A 176 -0.28 12.75 -2.10
N THR A 177 -0.04 12.42 -0.82
CA THR A 177 -0.96 11.52 -0.09
C THR A 177 -2.32 12.15 0.12
N VAL A 178 -2.39 13.46 0.42
CA VAL A 178 -3.67 14.18 0.58
C VAL A 178 -4.50 14.11 -0.72
N ILE A 179 -3.90 14.45 -1.87
CA ILE A 179 -4.63 14.43 -3.15
C ILE A 179 -5.02 13.00 -3.58
N LEU A 180 -4.14 12.02 -3.35
CA LEU A 180 -4.44 10.60 -3.63
C LEU A 180 -5.61 10.11 -2.78
N LYS A 181 -5.66 10.48 -1.50
CA LYS A 181 -6.76 10.10 -0.60
C LYS A 181 -8.08 10.78 -0.95
N LYS A 182 -8.05 12.05 -1.33
CA LYS A 182 -9.25 12.75 -1.85
C LYS A 182 -9.76 12.09 -3.13
N ALA A 183 -8.88 11.76 -4.08
CA ALA A 183 -9.25 11.07 -5.32
C ALA A 183 -9.83 9.67 -5.05
N PHE A 184 -9.18 8.88 -4.19
CA PHE A 184 -9.66 7.56 -3.78
C PHE A 184 -11.01 7.63 -3.06
N ALA A 185 -11.19 8.59 -2.14
CA ALA A 185 -12.43 8.80 -1.42
C ALA A 185 -13.58 9.20 -2.36
N LYS A 186 -13.30 10.11 -3.31
CA LYS A 186 -14.26 10.55 -4.33
C LYS A 186 -14.67 9.41 -5.27
N PHE A 187 -13.72 8.60 -5.72
CA PHE A 187 -14.00 7.47 -6.60
C PHE A 187 -14.74 6.33 -5.86
N ASN A 188 -14.45 6.16 -4.57
CA ASN A 188 -15.09 5.22 -3.64
C ASN A 188 -15.04 3.74 -4.10
N PRO A 189 -13.87 3.19 -4.46
CA PRO A 189 -13.76 1.90 -5.12
C PRO A 189 -14.19 0.72 -4.24
N GLU A 190 -14.75 -0.32 -4.85
CA GLU A 190 -15.01 -1.62 -4.21
C GLU A 190 -13.76 -2.50 -4.16
N VAL A 191 -12.87 -2.40 -5.15
CA VAL A 191 -11.62 -3.15 -5.24
C VAL A 191 -10.45 -2.20 -5.47
N ALA A 192 -9.32 -2.39 -4.78
CA ALA A 192 -8.14 -1.54 -4.90
C ALA A 192 -6.82 -2.32 -4.86
N VAL A 193 -6.00 -2.16 -5.91
CA VAL A 193 -4.68 -2.79 -6.02
C VAL A 193 -3.58 -1.72 -6.12
N ASP A 194 -2.54 -1.86 -5.28
CA ASP A 194 -1.38 -0.97 -5.28
C ASP A 194 -0.14 -1.76 -5.70
N PHE A 195 0.43 -1.43 -6.86
CA PHE A 195 1.56 -2.13 -7.45
C PHE A 195 2.88 -1.52 -6.98
N HIS A 196 3.75 -2.39 -6.49
CA HIS A 196 5.04 -2.07 -5.92
C HIS A 196 6.12 -3.04 -6.40
N GLU A 197 7.38 -2.72 -6.12
CA GLU A 197 8.49 -3.64 -6.26
C GLU A 197 9.26 -3.82 -4.95
N TYR A 198 9.65 -5.05 -4.62
CA TYR A 198 10.50 -5.33 -3.47
C TYR A 198 11.96 -5.51 -3.88
N ARG A 199 12.86 -5.30 -2.91
CA ARG A 199 14.29 -5.59 -3.06
C ARG A 199 14.54 -7.08 -2.75
N PRO A 200 14.97 -7.88 -3.73
CA PRO A 200 15.08 -9.32 -3.53
C PRO A 200 16.28 -9.77 -2.70
N TYR A 201 17.41 -9.08 -2.86
CA TYR A 201 18.59 -9.28 -2.03
C TYR A 201 18.66 -8.22 -0.93
N ARG A 202 18.44 -8.65 0.31
CA ARG A 202 18.43 -7.78 1.48
C ARG A 202 19.71 -7.98 2.28
N ARG A 203 20.12 -6.93 3.01
CA ARG A 203 21.28 -6.98 3.92
C ARG A 203 21.18 -8.13 4.93
N ASP A 204 19.98 -8.45 5.38
CA ASP A 204 19.77 -9.56 6.32
C ASP A 204 20.02 -10.93 5.65
N TYR A 205 19.73 -11.07 4.35
CA TYR A 205 19.94 -12.31 3.59
C TYR A 205 21.39 -12.53 3.16
N ALA A 206 22.21 -11.47 3.15
CA ALA A 206 23.63 -11.55 2.82
C ALA A 206 24.46 -12.42 3.78
N ARG A 207 23.90 -12.77 4.95
CA ARG A 207 24.54 -13.60 5.98
C ARG A 207 23.94 -15.01 6.08
N MET A 208 23.08 -15.38 5.12
CA MET A 208 22.44 -16.70 5.07
C MET A 208 23.11 -17.51 3.95
N GLY A 209 23.57 -18.73 4.22
CA GLY A 209 24.42 -19.49 3.30
C GLY A 209 25.83 -18.90 3.15
N ASP A 210 26.65 -19.50 2.28
CA ASP A 210 28.06 -19.12 2.13
C ASP A 210 28.25 -17.76 1.46
N PHE A 211 27.38 -17.43 0.49
CA PHE A 211 27.47 -16.20 -0.31
C PHE A 211 26.19 -15.33 -0.26
N GLY A 212 25.28 -15.65 0.66
CA GLY A 212 23.99 -14.99 0.76
C GLY A 212 22.89 -15.65 -0.08
N VAL A 213 21.66 -15.35 0.28
CA VAL A 213 20.47 -15.78 -0.47
C VAL A 213 19.67 -14.60 -1.00
N THR A 214 18.85 -14.86 -2.02
CA THR A 214 17.84 -13.92 -2.52
C THR A 214 16.46 -14.53 -2.32
N ASN A 215 15.46 -13.70 -1.99
CA ASN A 215 14.06 -14.12 -2.07
C ASN A 215 13.77 -14.63 -3.49
N MET A 216 12.85 -15.57 -3.67
CA MET A 216 12.61 -16.26 -4.94
C MET A 216 11.32 -15.86 -5.66
N TYR A 217 10.40 -15.15 -5.00
CA TYR A 217 9.04 -14.98 -5.52
C TYR A 217 8.93 -13.89 -6.59
N ASP A 218 8.27 -14.16 -7.72
CA ASP A 218 7.95 -13.14 -8.73
C ASP A 218 7.05 -12.06 -8.15
N ALA A 219 6.02 -12.47 -7.42
CA ALA A 219 5.05 -11.60 -6.80
C ALA A 219 4.78 -11.98 -5.34
N MET A 220 4.58 -10.97 -4.50
CA MET A 220 4.11 -11.16 -3.15
C MET A 220 2.85 -10.34 -2.87
N PHE A 221 1.88 -10.95 -2.19
CA PHE A 221 0.58 -10.32 -1.90
C PHE A 221 0.50 -9.83 -0.46
N LEU A 222 0.37 -8.52 -0.29
CA LEU A 222 0.10 -7.86 0.98
C LEU A 222 -1.39 -7.49 1.07
N TYR A 223 -2.17 -8.37 1.68
CA TYR A 223 -3.53 -8.09 2.15
C TYR A 223 -3.57 -8.19 3.67
N SER A 224 -4.52 -7.48 4.29
CA SER A 224 -4.38 -7.13 5.70
C SER A 224 -5.01 -8.13 6.67
N GLY A 225 -4.26 -8.44 7.74
CA GLY A 225 -4.75 -9.16 8.92
C GLY A 225 -5.28 -8.23 10.03
N ASN A 226 -5.52 -6.95 9.74
CA ASN A 226 -6.07 -6.04 10.76
C ASN A 226 -7.48 -6.50 11.16
N LEU A 227 -7.68 -6.73 12.46
CA LEU A 227 -8.92 -7.32 12.99
C LEU A 227 -10.13 -6.37 12.97
N ASN A 228 -9.95 -5.07 12.73
CA ASN A 228 -11.07 -4.15 12.49
C ASN A 228 -11.62 -4.26 11.07
N ILE A 229 -10.89 -4.91 10.14
CA ILE A 229 -11.43 -5.25 8.83
C ILE A 229 -12.40 -6.42 9.02
N PRO A 230 -13.67 -6.28 8.58
CA PRO A 230 -14.68 -7.33 8.65
C PRO A 230 -14.15 -8.68 8.16
N GLN A 231 -14.46 -9.75 8.89
CA GLN A 231 -13.97 -11.10 8.55
C GLN A 231 -14.42 -11.53 7.15
N ASN A 232 -15.66 -11.23 6.74
CA ASN A 232 -16.17 -11.55 5.42
C ASN A 232 -15.34 -10.89 4.29
N LEU A 233 -14.89 -9.64 4.46
CA LEU A 233 -14.04 -8.98 3.47
C LEU A 233 -12.60 -9.50 3.48
N ARG A 234 -12.05 -9.87 4.64
CA ARG A 234 -10.73 -10.53 4.72
C ARG A 234 -10.76 -11.89 4.02
N THR A 235 -11.81 -12.68 4.26
CA THR A 235 -12.06 -13.95 3.58
C THR A 235 -12.21 -13.74 2.08
N LEU A 236 -13.07 -12.81 1.63
CA LEU A 236 -13.29 -12.54 0.20
C LEU A 236 -11.99 -12.08 -0.50
N THR A 237 -11.18 -11.24 0.15
CA THR A 237 -9.89 -10.81 -0.41
C THR A 237 -8.93 -12.00 -0.57
N ASN A 238 -8.85 -12.87 0.43
CA ASN A 238 -7.94 -14.01 0.44
C ASN A 238 -8.38 -15.13 -0.52
N GLU A 239 -9.59 -15.63 -0.32
CA GLU A 239 -10.07 -16.89 -0.90
C GLU A 239 -10.65 -16.73 -2.30
N LEU A 240 -11.01 -15.51 -2.70
CA LEU A 240 -11.49 -15.22 -4.05
C LEU A 240 -10.43 -14.45 -4.85
N PHE A 241 -10.13 -13.22 -4.45
CA PHE A 241 -9.28 -12.34 -5.26
C PHE A 241 -7.82 -12.80 -5.32
N VAL A 242 -7.19 -13.02 -4.16
CA VAL A 242 -5.78 -13.45 -4.12
C VAL A 242 -5.64 -14.88 -4.65
N GLU A 243 -6.55 -15.79 -4.31
CA GLU A 243 -6.48 -17.18 -4.74
C GLU A 243 -6.65 -17.34 -6.25
N ASN A 244 -7.63 -16.68 -6.87
CA ASN A 244 -7.74 -16.65 -8.34
C ASN A 244 -6.46 -16.13 -9.00
N THR A 245 -5.84 -15.11 -8.40
CA THR A 245 -4.59 -14.57 -8.94
C THR A 245 -3.41 -15.54 -8.78
N ARG A 246 -3.35 -16.30 -7.68
CA ARG A 246 -2.32 -17.34 -7.50
C ARG A 246 -2.42 -18.39 -8.59
N GLN A 247 -3.62 -18.88 -8.86
CA GLN A 247 -3.86 -19.85 -9.94
C GLN A 247 -3.40 -19.31 -11.30
N VAL A 248 -3.71 -18.05 -11.63
CA VAL A 248 -3.23 -17.41 -12.87
C VAL A 248 -1.70 -17.33 -12.93
N LEU A 249 -1.02 -17.08 -11.81
CA LEU A 249 0.44 -17.06 -11.78
C LEU A 249 1.03 -18.48 -11.88
N ASP A 250 0.43 -19.47 -11.24
CA ASP A 250 0.83 -20.88 -11.32
C ASP A 250 0.71 -21.41 -12.76
N GLU A 251 -0.35 -21.04 -13.49
CA GLU A 251 -0.52 -21.37 -14.92
C GLU A 251 0.59 -20.82 -15.83
N HIS A 252 1.35 -19.82 -15.34
CA HIS A 252 2.45 -19.20 -16.07
C HIS A 252 3.83 -19.53 -15.48
N ASP A 253 3.90 -20.48 -14.52
CA ASP A 253 5.12 -20.81 -13.77
C ASP A 253 5.75 -19.59 -13.07
N TYR A 254 4.89 -18.69 -12.54
CA TYR A 254 5.31 -17.49 -11.82
C TYR A 254 5.17 -17.72 -10.32
N THR A 255 6.30 -17.70 -9.63
CA THR A 255 6.35 -18.00 -8.20
C THR A 255 5.68 -16.88 -7.39
N HIS A 256 4.92 -17.26 -6.37
CA HIS A 256 4.22 -16.28 -5.56
C HIS A 256 4.22 -16.62 -4.07
N HIS A 257 3.95 -15.64 -3.23
CA HIS A 257 3.82 -15.85 -1.78
C HIS A 257 2.97 -14.77 -1.10
N PRO A 258 2.36 -15.03 0.07
CA PRO A 258 2.06 -13.98 1.03
C PRO A 258 3.23 -12.99 1.21
N TYR A 259 2.96 -11.70 1.41
CA TYR A 259 4.04 -10.74 1.63
C TYR A 259 4.88 -11.08 2.85
N ILE A 260 6.19 -11.22 2.63
CA ILE A 260 7.18 -11.42 3.68
C ILE A 260 8.26 -10.35 3.66
N SER A 261 8.77 -10.02 4.84
CA SER A 261 9.93 -9.13 5.01
C SER A 261 10.79 -9.57 6.18
N SER A 262 12.10 -9.37 6.08
CA SER A 262 13.02 -9.64 7.19
C SER A 262 13.03 -8.52 8.24
N ARG A 263 13.14 -8.90 9.51
CA ARG A 263 13.46 -8.01 10.63
C ARG A 263 14.41 -8.69 11.60
N LYS A 264 15.34 -7.92 12.15
CA LYS A 264 16.14 -8.36 13.29
C LYS A 264 15.33 -8.24 14.57
N HIS A 265 15.34 -9.30 15.36
CA HIS A 265 14.71 -9.38 16.66
C HIS A 265 15.67 -10.05 17.63
N TYR A 266 16.15 -9.31 18.63
CA TYR A 266 17.17 -9.76 19.59
C TYR A 266 18.39 -10.47 18.96
N GLY A 267 18.83 -10.01 17.78
CA GLY A 267 19.97 -10.58 17.06
C GLY A 267 19.61 -11.61 15.99
N GLU A 268 18.45 -12.25 16.08
CA GLU A 268 17.96 -13.23 15.12
C GLU A 268 17.19 -12.59 13.97
N ILE A 269 17.16 -13.26 12.81
CA ILE A 269 16.36 -12.84 11.66
C ILE A 269 15.00 -13.52 11.74
N HIS A 270 13.96 -12.72 11.94
CA HIS A 270 12.57 -13.17 11.87
C HIS A 270 11.97 -12.72 10.53
N ILE A 271 10.98 -13.49 10.06
CA ILE A 271 10.16 -13.13 8.92
C ILE A 271 8.85 -12.52 9.42
N ASN A 272 8.58 -11.29 9.02
CA ASN A 272 7.28 -10.67 9.20
C ASN A 272 6.41 -10.98 7.98
N GLN A 273 5.28 -11.67 8.18
CA GLN A 273 4.31 -11.98 7.14
C GLN A 273 3.08 -11.08 7.25
N GLY A 274 2.63 -10.50 6.14
CA GLY A 274 1.45 -9.64 6.06
C GLY A 274 1.53 -8.32 6.86
N SER A 275 0.44 -7.55 6.86
CA SER A 275 0.32 -6.28 7.61
C SER A 275 -0.98 -6.19 8.41
N ILE A 276 -0.86 -5.59 9.59
CA ILE A 276 -1.97 -5.13 10.43
C ILE A 276 -2.01 -3.60 10.54
N SER A 277 -1.06 -2.90 9.93
CA SER A 277 -0.82 -1.47 10.17
C SER A 277 -1.51 -0.62 9.11
N ALA A 278 -2.38 0.30 9.54
CA ALA A 278 -3.12 1.21 8.66
C ALA A 278 -2.25 2.26 7.94
N ARG A 279 -0.93 2.25 8.17
CA ARG A 279 0.01 3.14 7.49
C ARG A 279 0.35 2.72 6.06
N SER A 280 0.07 1.47 5.69
CA SER A 280 0.22 0.97 4.31
C SER A 280 -1.08 1.12 3.54
N SER A 281 -1.00 1.40 2.24
CA SER A 281 -2.16 1.56 1.34
C SER A 281 -3.13 0.39 1.42
N ALA A 282 -2.65 -0.85 1.33
CA ALA A 282 -3.49 -2.05 1.41
C ALA A 282 -4.36 -2.10 2.68
N THR A 283 -3.76 -1.99 3.86
CA THR A 283 -4.53 -1.99 5.12
C THR A 283 -5.42 -0.76 5.25
N ASN A 284 -4.94 0.42 4.84
CA ASN A 284 -5.71 1.66 4.94
C ASN A 284 -6.99 1.59 4.08
N ASN A 285 -6.84 1.18 2.82
CA ASN A 285 -7.95 1.01 1.89
C ASN A 285 -8.86 -0.15 2.34
N ALA A 286 -8.32 -1.24 2.88
CA ALA A 286 -9.16 -2.31 3.41
C ALA A 286 -10.04 -1.86 4.60
N LEU A 287 -9.56 -0.92 5.42
CA LEU A 287 -10.35 -0.32 6.51
C LEU A 287 -11.47 0.61 6.00
N THR A 288 -11.52 0.94 4.71
CA THR A 288 -12.65 1.63 4.07
C THR A 288 -13.70 0.66 3.51
N ASN A 289 -13.68 -0.61 3.93
CA ASN A 289 -14.49 -1.69 3.36
C ASN A 289 -14.29 -1.80 1.83
N THR A 290 -13.04 -1.71 1.39
CA THR A 290 -12.61 -1.97 0.01
C THR A 290 -11.84 -3.29 0.00
N ILE A 291 -12.07 -4.16 -0.97
CA ILE A 291 -11.21 -5.33 -1.20
C ILE A 291 -9.85 -4.81 -1.64
N SER A 292 -8.81 -4.99 -0.83
CA SER A 292 -7.54 -4.31 -1.09
C SER A 292 -6.29 -5.15 -0.85
N THR A 293 -5.40 -5.06 -1.83
CA THR A 293 -4.11 -5.76 -1.85
C THR A 293 -3.04 -4.82 -2.37
N LEU A 294 -1.88 -4.85 -1.72
CA LEU A 294 -0.64 -4.30 -2.27
C LEU A 294 0.18 -5.46 -2.82
N VAL A 295 0.70 -5.31 -4.02
CA VAL A 295 1.45 -6.34 -4.73
C VAL A 295 2.90 -5.91 -4.80
N GLU A 296 3.81 -6.77 -4.33
CA GLU A 296 5.25 -6.50 -4.39
C GLU A 296 5.91 -7.44 -5.39
N ILE A 297 6.32 -6.87 -6.52
CA ILE A 297 7.01 -7.58 -7.60
C ILE A 297 8.52 -7.56 -7.36
N ARG A 298 9.20 -8.65 -7.70
CA ARG A 298 10.66 -8.73 -7.59
C ARG A 298 11.34 -7.68 -8.48
N GLY A 299 11.92 -6.60 -7.97
CA GLY A 299 12.58 -5.67 -8.91
C GLY A 299 13.36 -4.45 -8.41
N VAL A 300 13.26 -4.06 -7.13
CA VAL A 300 14.09 -2.96 -6.62
C VAL A 300 15.56 -3.32 -6.69
N ALA A 301 16.36 -2.41 -7.25
CA ALA A 301 17.79 -2.56 -7.51
C ALA A 301 18.17 -3.60 -8.58
N LEU A 302 17.21 -4.08 -9.38
CA LEU A 302 17.49 -4.96 -10.53
C LEU A 302 17.70 -4.21 -11.87
N GLY A 303 17.53 -2.89 -11.89
CA GLY A 303 17.63 -2.12 -13.14
C GLY A 303 16.61 -2.62 -14.16
N ARG A 304 17.05 -2.97 -15.37
CA ARG A 304 16.19 -3.52 -16.45
C ARG A 304 16.21 -5.05 -16.53
N THR A 305 16.90 -5.74 -15.62
CA THR A 305 16.88 -7.21 -15.57
C THR A 305 15.45 -7.71 -15.36
N SER A 306 15.04 -8.73 -16.11
CA SER A 306 13.70 -9.33 -16.10
C SER A 306 12.54 -8.31 -16.22
N PHE A 307 12.75 -7.16 -16.88
CA PHE A 307 11.75 -6.08 -16.89
C PHE A 307 10.43 -6.48 -17.57
N LYS A 308 10.49 -7.24 -18.69
CA LYS A 308 9.27 -7.79 -19.33
C LYS A 308 8.56 -8.76 -18.40
N ARG A 309 9.29 -9.65 -17.70
CA ARG A 309 8.69 -10.57 -16.72
C ARG A 309 7.98 -9.83 -15.59
N ARG A 310 8.59 -8.79 -15.01
CA ARG A 310 7.98 -7.97 -13.96
C ARG A 310 6.69 -7.27 -14.42
N ILE A 311 6.71 -6.71 -15.62
CA ILE A 311 5.53 -6.10 -16.26
C ILE A 311 4.44 -7.14 -16.44
N HIS A 312 4.80 -8.31 -16.96
CA HIS A 312 3.87 -9.41 -17.18
C HIS A 312 3.25 -9.93 -15.88
N SER A 313 4.04 -10.13 -14.83
CA SER A 313 3.52 -10.58 -13.52
C SER A 313 2.48 -9.62 -12.98
N SER A 314 2.72 -8.30 -13.05
CA SER A 314 1.74 -7.30 -12.63
C SER A 314 0.52 -7.25 -13.55
N PHE A 315 0.71 -7.40 -14.85
CA PHE A 315 -0.38 -7.45 -15.83
C PHE A 315 -1.32 -8.63 -15.55
N LEU A 316 -0.78 -9.84 -15.35
CA LEU A 316 -1.56 -11.02 -14.98
C LEU A 316 -2.36 -10.79 -13.69
N ILE A 317 -1.73 -10.18 -12.69
CA ILE A 317 -2.39 -9.85 -11.42
C ILE A 317 -3.50 -8.82 -11.61
N ALA A 318 -3.25 -7.74 -12.34
CA ALA A 318 -4.26 -6.73 -12.65
C ALA A 318 -5.45 -7.34 -13.39
N MET A 319 -5.19 -8.13 -14.44
CA MET A 319 -6.22 -8.79 -15.22
C MET A 319 -7.04 -9.78 -14.39
N SER A 320 -6.40 -10.57 -13.53
CA SER A 320 -7.09 -11.49 -12.62
C SER A 320 -8.03 -10.76 -11.66
N TYR A 321 -7.59 -9.64 -11.06
CA TYR A 321 -8.44 -8.80 -10.21
C TYR A 321 -9.61 -8.20 -10.98
N LEU A 322 -9.38 -7.72 -12.21
CA LEU A 322 -10.43 -7.13 -13.04
C LEU A 322 -11.48 -8.16 -13.44
N ARG A 323 -11.06 -9.35 -13.92
CA ARG A 323 -11.97 -10.45 -14.27
C ARG A 323 -12.77 -10.92 -13.05
N THR A 324 -12.08 -11.15 -11.93
CA THR A 324 -12.72 -11.56 -10.68
C THR A 324 -13.76 -10.52 -10.22
N ALA A 325 -13.45 -9.23 -10.31
CA ALA A 325 -14.38 -8.15 -9.99
C ALA A 325 -15.59 -8.14 -10.94
N ALA A 326 -15.35 -8.21 -12.25
CA ALA A 326 -16.37 -8.19 -13.30
C ALA A 326 -17.37 -9.37 -13.18
N GLU A 327 -16.89 -10.54 -12.79
CA GLU A 327 -17.70 -11.75 -12.62
C GLU A 327 -18.49 -11.78 -11.30
N ASN A 328 -18.09 -10.97 -10.31
CA ASN A 328 -18.62 -11.04 -8.94
C ASN A 328 -19.22 -9.71 -8.44
N VAL A 329 -19.71 -8.84 -9.33
CA VAL A 329 -20.22 -7.49 -9.00
C VAL A 329 -21.19 -7.52 -7.81
N GLN A 330 -22.25 -8.32 -7.89
CA GLN A 330 -23.29 -8.35 -6.85
C GLN A 330 -22.78 -8.94 -5.53
N LEU A 331 -21.93 -9.97 -5.59
CA LEU A 331 -21.33 -10.58 -4.40
C LEU A 331 -20.51 -9.55 -3.64
N VAL A 332 -19.57 -8.87 -4.32
CA VAL A 332 -18.68 -7.90 -3.69
C VAL A 332 -19.47 -6.76 -3.06
N LYS A 333 -20.43 -6.17 -3.77
CA LYS A 333 -21.27 -5.09 -3.25
C LYS A 333 -22.10 -5.52 -2.03
N ASN A 334 -22.65 -6.73 -2.06
CA ASN A 334 -23.41 -7.28 -0.93
C ASN A 334 -22.52 -7.50 0.31
N GLU A 335 -21.31 -8.04 0.13
CA GLU A 335 -20.37 -8.24 1.24
C GLU A 335 -19.88 -6.92 1.84
N ILE A 336 -19.68 -5.88 1.03
CA ILE A 336 -19.37 -4.51 1.51
C ILE A 336 -20.54 -3.92 2.29
N LYS A 337 -21.78 -4.13 1.83
CA LYS A 337 -23.00 -3.69 2.54
C LYS A 337 -23.14 -4.40 3.89
N LYS A 338 -22.90 -5.71 3.95
CA LYS A 338 -22.88 -6.48 5.21
C LYS A 338 -21.79 -5.96 6.16
N ALA A 339 -20.58 -5.76 5.64
CA ALA A 339 -19.44 -5.22 6.37
C ALA A 339 -19.71 -3.84 6.98
N THR A 340 -20.44 -2.98 6.28
CA THR A 340 -20.78 -1.62 6.75
C THR A 340 -21.73 -1.64 7.95
N LYS A 341 -22.58 -2.67 8.06
CA LYS A 341 -23.55 -2.83 9.15
C LYS A 341 -22.97 -3.54 10.39
N GLN A 342 -21.69 -3.90 10.40
CA GLN A 342 -21.11 -4.67 11.52
C GLN A 342 -21.06 -3.84 12.81
N ASN A 343 -21.28 -4.49 13.95
CA ASN A 343 -21.21 -3.88 15.29
C ASN A 343 -20.10 -4.48 16.18
N ASN A 344 -19.17 -5.21 15.56
CA ASN A 344 -18.04 -5.84 16.25
C ASN A 344 -17.25 -4.84 17.10
N LYS A 345 -16.68 -5.33 18.22
CA LYS A 345 -15.77 -4.56 19.08
C LYS A 345 -14.62 -3.96 18.24
N VAL A 346 -14.18 -2.78 18.63
CA VAL A 346 -13.00 -2.14 18.06
C VAL A 346 -11.77 -2.79 18.67
N VAL A 347 -10.86 -3.28 17.83
CA VAL A 347 -9.54 -3.76 18.27
C VAL A 347 -8.56 -2.60 18.26
N VAL A 348 -8.09 -2.20 19.43
CA VAL A 348 -7.22 -1.02 19.60
C VAL A 348 -5.75 -1.43 19.44
N ASP A 349 -5.35 -2.53 20.07
CA ASP A 349 -3.99 -3.08 19.99
C ASP A 349 -4.03 -4.56 19.64
N TYR A 350 -2.96 -5.06 19.05
CA TYR A 350 -2.88 -6.39 18.43
C TYR A 350 -1.55 -7.05 18.74
N GLU A 351 -1.55 -8.36 18.76
CA GLU A 351 -0.35 -9.18 18.72
C GLU A 351 -0.36 -10.07 17.46
N ARG A 352 0.81 -10.24 16.84
CA ARG A 352 0.97 -11.15 15.69
C ARG A 352 1.13 -12.57 16.20
N GLY A 353 0.61 -13.55 15.46
CA GLY A 353 0.92 -14.95 15.71
C GLY A 353 2.40 -15.22 15.47
N VAL A 354 3.01 -16.07 16.30
CA VAL A 354 4.43 -16.43 16.20
C VAL A 354 4.56 -17.95 16.12
N TYR A 355 5.26 -18.43 15.11
CA TYR A 355 5.53 -19.86 14.89
C TYR A 355 6.82 -20.02 14.07
N LYS A 356 7.33 -21.25 13.95
CA LYS A 356 8.44 -21.59 13.06
C LYS A 356 7.90 -22.23 11.79
N ASP A 357 8.52 -21.91 10.66
CA ASP A 357 8.17 -22.49 9.36
C ASP A 357 9.37 -22.47 8.41
N SER A 358 9.32 -23.28 7.35
CA SER A 358 10.32 -23.28 6.29
C SER A 358 10.08 -22.14 5.32
N VAL A 359 11.13 -21.36 5.01
CA VAL A 359 11.08 -20.29 4.02
C VAL A 359 12.10 -20.57 2.92
N LYS A 360 11.60 -20.58 1.68
CA LYS A 360 12.39 -20.86 0.48
C LYS A 360 13.07 -19.59 -0.05
N PHE A 361 14.31 -19.76 -0.49
CA PHE A 361 15.14 -18.75 -1.14
C PHE A 361 15.89 -19.36 -2.32
N ILE A 362 16.57 -18.52 -3.10
CA ILE A 362 17.59 -18.95 -4.07
C ILE A 362 18.96 -18.66 -3.47
N ASP A 363 19.82 -19.67 -3.41
CA ASP A 363 21.24 -19.49 -3.11
C ASP A 363 21.92 -18.76 -4.26
N VAL A 364 22.58 -17.65 -3.96
CA VAL A 364 23.13 -16.75 -5.00
C VAL A 364 24.31 -17.39 -5.76
N SER A 365 25.07 -18.28 -5.11
CA SER A 365 26.25 -18.93 -5.69
C SER A 365 25.86 -20.19 -6.46
N ALA A 366 25.12 -21.10 -5.82
CA ALA A 366 24.68 -22.35 -6.44
C ALA A 366 23.65 -22.11 -7.55
N ALA A 367 22.84 -21.04 -7.44
CA ALA A 367 21.64 -20.82 -8.25
C ALA A 367 20.66 -22.00 -8.14
N GLU A 368 20.40 -22.41 -6.90
CA GLU A 368 19.50 -23.50 -6.52
C GLU A 368 18.56 -23.04 -5.41
N TYR A 369 17.44 -23.74 -5.25
CA TYR A 369 16.54 -23.46 -4.13
C TYR A 369 17.17 -23.96 -2.83
N VAL A 370 17.01 -23.16 -1.78
CA VAL A 370 17.43 -23.50 -0.42
C VAL A 370 16.33 -23.10 0.55
N GLU A 371 16.22 -23.85 1.63
CA GLU A 371 15.20 -23.66 2.67
C GLU A 371 15.84 -23.42 4.03
N PHE A 372 15.25 -22.53 4.81
CA PHE A 372 15.63 -22.31 6.20
C PHE A 372 14.38 -22.36 7.08
N GLU A 373 14.48 -23.08 8.20
CA GLU A 373 13.51 -22.92 9.28
C GLU A 373 13.70 -21.54 9.91
N MET A 374 12.65 -20.71 9.91
CA MET A 374 12.69 -19.36 10.44
C MET A 374 11.49 -19.07 11.34
N THR A 375 11.69 -18.16 12.31
CA THR A 375 10.57 -17.65 13.11
C THR A 375 9.74 -16.67 12.29
N ILE A 376 8.47 -17.02 12.08
CA ILE A 376 7.47 -16.22 11.37
C ILE A 376 6.62 -15.43 12.37
N ARG A 377 6.40 -14.14 12.08
CA ARG A 377 5.50 -13.23 12.81
C ARG A 377 4.36 -12.81 11.90
N ASP A 378 3.26 -13.53 11.97
CA ASP A 378 2.18 -13.48 11.00
C ASP A 378 1.02 -12.55 11.42
N ALA A 379 0.68 -11.62 10.53
CA ALA A 379 -0.44 -10.71 10.66
C ALA A 379 -1.80 -11.41 10.55
N TRP A 380 -1.93 -12.51 9.82
CA TRP A 380 -3.22 -13.18 9.61
C TRP A 380 -3.61 -14.06 10.79
N LYS A 381 -2.63 -14.49 11.58
CA LYS A 381 -2.82 -15.14 12.89
C LYS A 381 -2.83 -14.14 14.05
N ALA A 382 -3.11 -12.86 13.77
CA ALA A 382 -3.15 -11.84 14.80
C ALA A 382 -4.29 -12.05 15.80
N LYS A 383 -4.03 -11.70 17.07
CA LYS A 383 -5.01 -11.74 18.15
C LYS A 383 -5.20 -10.34 18.73
N PRO A 384 -6.40 -10.00 19.22
CA PRO A 384 -6.61 -8.72 19.88
C PRO A 384 -5.89 -8.69 21.23
N LYS A 385 -5.11 -7.64 21.48
CA LYS A 385 -4.47 -7.39 22.77
C LYS A 385 -5.26 -6.40 23.62
N LEU A 386 -5.91 -5.43 22.97
CA LEU A 386 -6.83 -4.49 23.61
C LEU A 386 -8.06 -4.31 22.72
N THR A 387 -9.25 -4.41 23.31
CA THR A 387 -10.52 -4.16 22.61
C THR A 387 -11.41 -3.21 23.37
N ARG A 388 -12.30 -2.54 22.65
CA ARG A 388 -13.34 -1.67 23.21
C ARG A 388 -14.68 -1.93 22.54
N SER A 389 -15.77 -1.59 23.22
CA SER A 389 -17.07 -1.50 22.55
C SER A 389 -16.98 -0.52 21.38
N ARG A 390 -17.69 -0.81 20.29
CA ARG A 390 -17.83 0.15 19.21
C ARG A 390 -18.77 1.27 19.67
N PRO A 391 -18.34 2.54 19.64
CA PRO A 391 -19.24 3.63 20.00
C PRO A 391 -20.29 3.84 18.91
N LYS A 392 -21.40 4.49 19.26
CA LYS A 392 -22.40 4.95 18.29
C LYS A 392 -21.80 5.98 17.34
N ALA A 393 -21.02 6.89 17.90
CA ALA A 393 -20.33 7.95 17.19
C ALA A 393 -19.06 8.36 17.93
N TYR A 394 -18.11 8.97 17.24
CA TYR A 394 -17.11 9.82 17.86
C TYR A 394 -17.56 11.28 17.80
N ILE A 395 -17.23 12.06 18.81
CA ILE A 395 -17.45 13.52 18.84
C ILE A 395 -16.08 14.18 18.94
N ILE A 396 -15.82 15.20 18.12
CA ILE A 396 -14.57 15.96 18.12
C ILE A 396 -14.90 17.42 18.42
N ASP A 397 -14.16 18.03 19.35
CA ASP A 397 -14.35 19.44 19.69
C ASP A 397 -14.24 20.33 18.44
N ALA A 398 -15.13 21.32 18.31
CA ALA A 398 -15.28 22.17 17.13
C ALA A 398 -14.01 22.94 16.72
N ASN A 399 -13.11 23.20 17.68
CA ASN A 399 -11.85 23.92 17.43
C ASN A 399 -10.74 23.05 16.80
N ARG A 400 -10.98 21.75 16.59
CA ARG A 400 -10.03 20.80 15.99
C ARG A 400 -10.23 20.61 14.50
N THR A 401 -10.26 21.73 13.77
CA THR A 401 -10.39 21.73 12.30
C THR A 401 -9.27 20.92 11.63
N ASP A 402 -8.07 20.94 12.21
CA ASP A 402 -6.90 20.16 11.75
C ASP A 402 -7.14 18.64 11.71
N LEU A 403 -7.91 18.10 12.66
CA LEU A 403 -8.28 16.69 12.69
C LEU A 403 -9.46 16.41 11.75
N ILE A 404 -10.44 17.31 11.72
CA ILE A 404 -11.64 17.19 10.89
C ILE A 404 -11.27 17.16 9.41
N GLU A 405 -10.44 18.10 8.93
CA GLU A 405 -9.98 18.15 7.54
C GLU A 405 -9.24 16.87 7.10
N LYS A 406 -8.50 16.24 8.02
CA LYS A 406 -7.81 14.97 7.77
C LYS A 406 -8.80 13.81 7.66
N LEU A 407 -9.83 13.78 8.49
CA LEU A 407 -10.87 12.74 8.44
C LEU A 407 -11.69 12.86 7.13
N GLU A 408 -12.06 14.07 6.76
CA GLU A 408 -12.73 14.36 5.48
C GLU A 408 -11.85 13.99 4.27
N THR A 409 -10.54 14.27 4.34
CA THR A 409 -9.56 13.85 3.31
C THR A 409 -9.53 12.33 3.15
N LEU A 410 -9.76 11.57 4.22
CA LEU A 410 -9.87 10.11 4.19
C LEU A 410 -11.26 9.62 3.75
N GLY A 411 -12.18 10.54 3.45
CA GLY A 411 -13.55 10.28 3.03
C GLY A 411 -14.49 9.93 4.17
N ILE A 412 -14.09 10.10 5.43
CA ILE A 412 -14.95 9.86 6.60
C ILE A 412 -16.02 10.96 6.61
N GLU A 413 -17.28 10.53 6.62
CA GLU A 413 -18.42 11.43 6.68
C GLU A 413 -18.55 12.01 8.08
N VAL A 414 -18.73 13.32 8.14
CA VAL A 414 -18.85 14.11 9.36
C VAL A 414 -20.20 14.82 9.38
N GLN A 415 -20.82 14.91 10.55
CA GLN A 415 -22.00 15.73 10.81
C GLN A 415 -21.61 16.88 11.72
N VAL A 416 -22.28 18.02 11.59
CA VAL A 416 -22.04 19.19 12.43
C VAL A 416 -23.28 19.46 13.27
N LEU A 417 -23.10 19.74 14.56
CA LEU A 417 -24.19 20.15 15.42
C LEU A 417 -24.72 21.52 15.01
N GLU A 418 -26.02 21.60 14.73
CA GLU A 418 -26.70 22.86 14.37
C GLU A 418 -27.05 23.73 15.57
N GLU A 419 -27.09 23.12 16.76
CA GLU A 419 -27.41 23.74 18.04
C GLU A 419 -26.60 23.08 19.17
N GLU A 420 -26.58 23.73 20.33
CA GLU A 420 -25.97 23.18 21.53
C GLU A 420 -26.72 21.92 21.99
N LYS A 421 -26.00 20.86 22.36
CA LYS A 421 -26.61 19.60 22.77
C LYS A 421 -25.79 18.84 23.80
N SER A 422 -26.47 18.26 24.79
CA SER A 422 -25.88 17.39 25.81
C SER A 422 -25.86 15.93 25.38
N PHE A 423 -24.75 15.25 25.66
CA PHE A 423 -24.58 13.82 25.40
C PHE A 423 -23.96 13.11 26.59
N LYS A 424 -24.37 11.86 26.81
CA LYS A 424 -23.66 10.91 27.67
C LYS A 424 -22.50 10.31 26.87
N ILE A 425 -21.28 10.62 27.26
CA ILE A 425 -20.07 10.26 26.52
C ILE A 425 -19.09 9.49 27.40
N GLU A 426 -18.10 8.85 26.77
CA GLU A 426 -16.84 8.48 27.40
C GLU A 426 -15.73 9.40 26.86
N LYS A 427 -15.01 10.06 27.78
CA LYS A 427 -13.81 10.84 27.46
C LYS A 427 -12.55 10.01 27.72
N TYR A 428 -11.50 10.29 26.97
CA TYR A 428 -10.18 9.70 27.20
C TYR A 428 -9.35 10.61 28.11
N VAL A 429 -8.93 10.09 29.27
CA VAL A 429 -7.96 10.74 30.16
C VAL A 429 -6.64 9.99 30.09
N VAL A 430 -5.56 10.68 29.69
CA VAL A 430 -4.24 10.06 29.49
C VAL A 430 -3.61 9.65 30.82
N ASP A 431 -3.46 8.36 31.06
CA ASP A 431 -2.87 7.80 32.29
C ASP A 431 -1.34 7.67 32.24
N SER A 432 -0.82 7.41 31.05
CA SER A 432 0.59 7.15 30.79
C SER A 432 0.95 7.71 29.43
N TYR A 433 2.19 8.18 29.34
CA TYR A 433 2.66 8.93 28.19
C TYR A 433 4.14 8.67 27.98
N TRP A 434 4.49 8.36 26.75
CA TRP A 434 5.86 8.29 26.30
C TRP A 434 6.00 8.81 24.87
N ARG A 435 6.99 9.67 24.63
CA ARG A 435 7.28 10.25 23.31
C ARG A 435 8.60 9.72 22.81
N LYS A 436 8.63 9.20 21.57
CA LYS A 436 9.86 8.74 20.95
C LYS A 436 10.83 9.92 20.78
N PRO A 437 12.11 9.77 21.20
CA PRO A 437 13.10 10.83 21.02
C PRO A 437 13.48 11.02 19.55
N ILE A 438 13.42 9.93 18.76
CA ILE A 438 13.78 9.93 17.34
C ILE A 438 12.53 10.08 16.48
N ARG A 439 12.61 10.95 15.47
CA ARG A 439 11.56 11.13 14.48
C ARG A 439 11.44 9.90 13.58
N TYR A 440 10.22 9.43 13.38
CA TYR A 440 9.88 8.44 12.38
C TYR A 440 9.04 9.11 11.29
N GLU A 441 9.55 9.13 10.05
CA GLU A 441 8.86 9.78 8.93
C GLU A 441 8.41 11.22 9.29
N LYS A 442 9.38 12.00 9.81
CA LYS A 442 9.24 13.37 10.36
C LYS A 442 8.35 13.53 11.59
N MET A 443 7.66 12.50 12.04
CA MET A 443 6.79 12.55 13.22
C MET A 443 7.51 12.14 14.50
N LYS A 444 7.21 12.80 15.62
CA LYS A 444 7.60 12.32 16.96
C LYS A 444 6.48 11.43 17.49
N LEU A 445 6.60 10.13 17.25
CA LEU A 445 5.57 9.16 17.67
C LEU A 445 5.36 9.20 19.19
N GLN A 446 4.13 8.93 19.61
CA GLN A 446 3.72 8.88 21.01
C GLN A 446 3.17 7.48 21.31
N THR A 447 3.28 7.07 22.57
CA THR A 447 2.61 5.89 23.13
C THR A 447 1.91 6.38 24.38
N VAL A 448 0.62 6.09 24.47
CA VAL A 448 -0.22 6.52 25.58
C VAL A 448 -0.98 5.33 26.12
N GLY A 449 -1.33 5.38 27.40
CA GLY A 449 -2.43 4.63 27.99
C GLY A 449 -3.53 5.62 28.39
N VAL A 450 -4.79 5.19 28.33
CA VAL A 450 -5.93 6.05 28.67
C VAL A 450 -6.94 5.35 29.56
N ASN A 451 -7.51 6.12 30.49
CA ASN A 451 -8.72 5.76 31.22
C ASN A 451 -9.95 6.34 30.51
N LEU A 452 -10.99 5.52 30.36
CA LEU A 452 -12.29 5.98 29.88
C LEU A 452 -13.13 6.45 31.07
N VAL A 453 -13.58 7.70 31.03
CA VAL A 453 -14.43 8.29 32.07
C VAL A 453 -15.76 8.68 31.46
N LYS A 454 -16.85 8.19 32.05
CA LYS A 454 -18.21 8.56 31.64
C LYS A 454 -18.58 9.92 32.22
N GLU A 455 -19.15 10.77 31.41
CA GLU A 455 -19.74 12.03 31.86
C GLU A 455 -20.89 12.45 30.93
N GLU A 456 -21.72 13.36 31.42
CA GLU A 456 -22.62 14.13 30.60
C GLU A 456 -21.93 15.45 30.24
N LYS A 457 -21.76 15.71 28.94
CA LYS A 457 -21.09 16.91 28.43
C LYS A 457 -21.99 17.61 27.41
N THR A 458 -22.12 18.91 27.57
CA THR A 458 -22.76 19.79 26.59
C THR A 458 -21.75 20.23 25.54
N PHE A 459 -22.12 20.10 24.27
CA PHE A 459 -21.29 20.49 23.13
C PHE A 459 -21.96 21.64 22.38
N PRO A 460 -21.21 22.69 22.02
CA PRO A 460 -21.76 23.84 21.32
C PRO A 460 -22.10 23.51 19.86
N LYS A 461 -22.91 24.38 19.24
CA LYS A 461 -23.08 24.45 17.78
C LYS A 461 -21.71 24.44 17.07
N GLY A 462 -21.60 23.73 15.97
CA GLY A 462 -20.36 23.59 15.20
C GLY A 462 -19.51 22.38 15.60
N THR A 463 -19.85 21.65 16.67
CA THR A 463 -19.14 20.42 17.06
C THR A 463 -19.36 19.31 16.04
N THR A 464 -18.29 18.57 15.74
CA THR A 464 -18.32 17.49 14.75
C THR A 464 -18.68 16.14 15.37
N ILE A 465 -19.58 15.42 14.72
CA ILE A 465 -20.01 14.06 15.06
C ILE A 465 -19.69 13.12 13.89
N ILE A 466 -19.06 11.99 14.19
CA ILE A 466 -18.69 10.96 13.23
C ILE A 466 -19.48 9.71 13.57
N MET A 467 -20.54 9.46 12.81
CA MET A 467 -21.38 8.29 13.01
C MET A 467 -20.63 7.02 12.60
N MET A 468 -20.79 5.93 13.36
CA MET A 468 -20.06 4.68 13.13
C MET A 468 -20.81 3.68 12.23
N ASP A 469 -21.96 4.07 11.67
CA ASP A 469 -22.79 3.33 10.72
C ASP A 469 -22.51 3.72 9.25
N GLN A 470 -21.26 4.10 8.96
CA GLN A 470 -20.78 4.47 7.63
C GLN A 470 -19.70 3.51 7.11
N ARG A 471 -19.49 3.48 5.79
CA ARG A 471 -18.54 2.57 5.12
C ARG A 471 -17.11 2.64 5.67
N ARG A 472 -16.68 3.83 6.10
CA ARG A 472 -15.31 4.10 6.60
C ARG A 472 -15.16 4.08 8.12
N ALA A 473 -16.17 3.60 8.85
CA ALA A 473 -16.15 3.57 10.31
C ALA A 473 -14.95 2.78 10.89
N ASN A 474 -14.50 1.71 10.23
CA ASN A 474 -13.35 0.93 10.69
C ASN A 474 -12.04 1.72 10.61
N LEU A 475 -11.88 2.57 9.59
CA LEU A 475 -10.75 3.50 9.49
C LEU A 475 -10.84 4.57 10.58
N ALA A 476 -12.03 5.15 10.80
CA ALA A 476 -12.25 6.14 11.84
C ALA A 476 -11.83 5.62 13.23
N SER A 477 -12.23 4.39 13.60
CA SER A 477 -11.82 3.80 14.88
C SER A 477 -10.32 3.60 15.01
N VAL A 478 -9.63 3.17 13.94
CA VAL A 478 -8.16 2.97 13.98
C VAL A 478 -7.40 4.29 14.14
N ILE A 479 -8.00 5.40 13.70
CA ILE A 479 -7.40 6.74 13.73
C ILE A 479 -7.70 7.47 15.05
N LEU A 480 -8.90 7.31 15.58
CA LEU A 480 -9.40 8.06 16.74
C LEU A 480 -9.18 7.36 18.09
N GLU A 481 -8.98 6.03 18.11
CA GLU A 481 -8.58 5.35 19.34
C GLU A 481 -7.11 5.68 19.70
N PRO A 482 -6.84 6.28 20.87
CA PRO A 482 -5.54 6.89 21.15
C PRO A 482 -4.39 5.88 21.23
N GLU A 483 -4.58 4.69 21.81
CA GLU A 483 -3.52 3.66 21.86
C GLU A 483 -3.32 2.91 20.53
N ALA A 484 -4.17 3.12 19.51
CA ALA A 484 -4.01 2.39 18.26
C ALA A 484 -2.69 2.80 17.58
N PRO A 485 -1.87 1.86 17.06
CA PRO A 485 -0.50 2.14 16.60
C PRO A 485 -0.37 3.18 15.47
N ASN A 486 -1.46 3.47 14.77
CA ASN A 486 -1.52 4.40 13.64
C ASN A 486 -2.56 5.52 13.83
N SER A 487 -2.97 5.75 15.08
CA SER A 487 -3.88 6.83 15.47
C SER A 487 -3.25 8.22 15.31
N PHE A 488 -4.09 9.26 15.32
CA PHE A 488 -3.59 10.63 15.35
C PHE A 488 -2.71 10.90 16.59
N VAL A 489 -3.05 10.30 17.73
CA VAL A 489 -2.22 10.40 18.95
C VAL A 489 -0.89 9.69 18.75
N SER A 490 -0.90 8.42 18.32
CA SER A 490 0.33 7.63 18.13
C SER A 490 1.29 8.23 17.11
N PHE A 491 0.76 8.87 16.06
CA PHE A 491 1.59 9.60 15.09
C PHE A 491 2.01 11.00 15.56
N GLY A 492 1.48 11.53 16.66
CA GLY A 492 1.74 12.90 17.07
C GLY A 492 1.11 13.95 16.15
N VAL A 493 0.05 13.58 15.42
CA VAL A 493 -0.85 14.55 14.77
C VAL A 493 -1.67 15.25 15.86
N LEU A 494 -2.10 14.49 16.87
CA LEU A 494 -2.66 14.99 18.11
C LEU A 494 -1.60 14.86 19.22
N GLU A 495 -0.90 15.96 19.53
CA GLU A 495 0.00 15.99 20.68
C GLU A 495 -0.78 15.96 22.00
N THR A 496 -0.21 15.32 23.03
CA THR A 496 -0.81 15.26 24.38
C THR A 496 0.26 15.01 25.45
N LYS A 497 -0.14 14.96 26.73
CA LYS A 497 0.70 14.55 27.86
C LYS A 497 -0.13 13.84 28.95
N LYS A 498 0.56 13.22 29.91
CA LYS A 498 -0.08 12.56 31.07
C LYS A 498 -1.00 13.53 31.82
N GLY A 499 -2.21 13.07 32.15
CA GLY A 499 -3.23 13.81 32.87
C GLY A 499 -4.17 14.65 31.99
N GLU A 500 -3.88 14.79 30.69
CA GLU A 500 -4.78 15.52 29.78
C GLU A 500 -6.00 14.70 29.40
N THR A 501 -7.11 15.42 29.16
CA THR A 501 -8.28 14.87 28.48
C THR A 501 -8.16 15.15 26.98
N LEU A 502 -8.36 14.14 26.14
CA LEU A 502 -8.31 14.32 24.69
C LEU A 502 -9.58 15.02 24.17
N PRO A 503 -9.49 15.82 23.10
CA PRO A 503 -10.63 16.50 22.46
C PRO A 503 -11.43 15.58 21.54
N ILE A 504 -11.45 14.28 21.86
CA ILE A 504 -12.14 13.21 21.13
C ILE A 504 -12.95 12.45 22.18
N TYR A 505 -14.23 12.24 21.89
CA TYR A 505 -15.18 11.61 22.80
C TYR A 505 -15.89 10.46 22.10
N ARG A 506 -16.28 9.46 22.87
CA ARG A 506 -17.08 8.33 22.39
C ARG A 506 -18.52 8.53 22.84
N LEU A 507 -19.45 8.60 21.90
CA LEU A 507 -20.88 8.52 22.20
C LEU A 507 -21.24 7.04 22.34
N ILE A 508 -21.64 6.61 23.53
CA ILE A 508 -22.02 5.22 23.79
C ILE A 508 -23.50 5.02 23.45
N ASN A 509 -23.85 3.79 23.05
CA ASN A 509 -25.23 3.38 22.80
C ASN A 509 -26.09 3.45 24.06
#